data_AF-A0A917QGN5-F1
#
_entry.id   AF-A0A917QGN5-F1
#
_cell.length_a   1.000
_cell.length_b   1.000
_cell.length_c   1.000
_cell.angle_alpha   90.00
_cell.angle_beta   90.00
_cell.angle_gamma   90.00
#
_symmetry.space_group_name_H-M   'P 1'
#
loop_
_entity.id
_entity.type
_entity.pdbx_description
1 polymer ?
#
loop_
_entity_poly.entity_id
_entity_poly.type
_entity_poly.pdbx_seq_one_letter_code
_entity_poly.pdbx_strand_id
1 'polypeptide(L)'
;MIVCSCNVLSDTQVKACMAPGGAGPRTPAQVYRCLGCSPRCGRCATTIRKIMNASFAEASADAVEGCTTACAATCLHQAKVA
;
A
#
# COMPACT_ATOMS: atom_id res chain seq x y z
N MET A 1 -12.19 -0.48 10.44
CA MET A 1 -11.60 -1.27 11.55
C MET A 1 -10.52 -0.49 12.30
N ILE A 2 -10.49 -0.50 13.64
CA ILE A 2 -9.32 -0.01 14.42
C ILE A 2 -8.15 -0.97 14.19
N VAL A 3 -7.03 -0.43 13.73
CA VAL A 3 -5.79 -1.16 13.46
C VAL A 3 -4.80 -1.03 14.61
N CYS A 4 -4.67 0.16 15.21
CA CYS A 4 -3.73 0.42 16.30
C CYS A 4 -4.44 1.07 17.49
N SER A 5 -4.53 0.37 18.63
CA SER A 5 -5.09 0.94 19.85
C SER A 5 -4.17 2.00 20.49
N CYS A 6 -2.85 1.82 20.41
CA CYS A 6 -1.88 2.73 21.05
C CYS A 6 -1.87 4.14 20.48
N ASN A 7 -2.15 4.26 19.18
CA ASN A 7 -2.17 5.52 18.43
C ASN A 7 -3.58 5.83 17.88
N VAL A 8 -4.58 5.02 18.24
CA VAL A 8 -5.98 5.13 17.80
C VAL A 8 -6.11 5.30 16.28
N LEU A 9 -5.49 4.39 15.52
CA LEU A 9 -5.50 4.43 14.06
C LEU A 9 -6.54 3.48 13.48
N SER A 10 -7.34 3.95 12.53
CA SER A 10 -8.23 3.14 11.71
C SER A 10 -7.54 2.63 10.42
N ASP A 11 -8.11 1.60 9.84
CA ASP A 11 -7.79 1.13 8.49
C ASP A 11 -7.98 2.20 7.43
N THR A 12 -9.04 3.02 7.52
CA THR A 12 -9.27 4.13 6.58
C THR A 12 -8.17 5.18 6.64
N GLN A 13 -7.66 5.50 7.84
CA GLN A 13 -6.49 6.38 7.99
C GLN A 13 -5.22 5.77 7.38
N VAL A 14 -5.00 4.47 7.56
CA VAL A 14 -3.86 3.76 6.93
C VAL A 14 -3.99 3.77 5.40
N LYS A 15 -5.19 3.52 4.86
CA LYS A 15 -5.46 3.55 3.41
C LYS A 15 -5.29 4.94 2.82
N ALA A 16 -5.72 5.99 3.53
CA ALA A 16 -5.56 7.37 3.09
C ALA A 16 -4.08 7.79 2.91
N CYS A 17 -3.14 7.09 3.55
CA CYS A 17 -1.71 7.30 3.33
C CYS A 17 -1.19 6.71 2.01
N MET A 18 -1.94 5.81 1.36
CA MET A 18 -1.52 5.16 0.13
C MET A 18 -1.80 6.08 -1.04
N ALA A 19 -0.77 6.67 -1.64
CA ALA A 19 -0.91 7.52 -2.82
C ALA A 19 -1.34 6.69 -4.05
N PRO A 20 -2.21 7.23 -4.92
CA PRO A 20 -2.51 6.60 -6.20
C PRO A 20 -1.22 6.46 -7.04
N GLY A 21 -1.10 5.37 -7.79
CA GLY A 21 0.09 5.10 -8.62
C GLY A 21 1.31 4.55 -7.85
N GLY A 22 1.15 4.08 -6.61
CA GLY A 22 2.18 3.30 -5.91
C GLY A 22 3.27 4.12 -5.20
N ALA A 23 3.15 5.45 -5.14
CA ALA A 23 4.08 6.35 -4.45
C ALA A 23 3.89 6.40 -2.91
N GLY A 24 3.05 5.53 -2.34
CA GLY A 24 2.74 5.49 -0.91
C GLY A 24 3.86 4.89 -0.03
N PRO A 25 3.67 4.92 1.32
CA PRO A 25 4.56 4.28 2.28
C PRO A 25 4.87 2.83 1.93
N ARG A 26 6.15 2.45 1.96
CA ARG A 26 6.66 1.08 1.76
C ARG A 26 6.87 0.31 3.07
N THR A 27 6.77 0.97 4.22
CA THR A 27 6.91 0.34 5.54
C THR A 27 5.85 0.84 6.52
N PRO A 28 5.45 0.05 7.53
CA PRO A 28 4.59 0.53 8.62
C PRO A 28 5.18 1.75 9.35
N ALA A 29 6.51 1.83 9.47
CA ALA A 29 7.17 2.98 10.07
C ALA A 29 6.90 4.27 9.29
N GLN A 30 6.89 4.21 7.96
CA GLN A 30 6.52 5.34 7.11
C GLN A 30 5.02 5.69 7.23
N VAL A 31 4.14 4.71 7.42
CA VAL A 31 2.71 4.96 7.70
C VAL A 31 2.54 5.77 8.98
N TYR A 32 3.22 5.38 10.07
CA TYR A 32 3.16 6.16 11.32
C TYR A 32 3.66 7.59 11.13
N ARG A 33 4.76 7.78 10.40
CA ARG A 33 5.28 9.13 10.08
C ARG A 33 4.30 9.95 9.23
N CYS A 34 3.66 9.33 8.24
CA CYS A 34 2.63 9.96 7.42
C CYS A 34 1.44 10.44 8.27
N LEU A 35 1.08 9.67 9.31
CA LEU A 35 0.03 10.00 10.27
C LEU A 35 0.52 10.85 11.46
N GLY A 36 1.77 11.34 11.43
CA GLY A 36 2.31 12.23 12.46
C GLY A 36 2.57 11.58 13.81
N CYS A 37 2.79 10.27 13.87
CA CYS A 37 3.04 9.55 15.12
C CYS A 37 4.24 8.60 15.05
N SER A 38 4.67 8.11 16.22
CA SER A 38 5.69 7.07 16.37
C SER A 38 5.07 5.72 16.75
N PRO A 39 5.68 4.58 16.38
CA PRO A 39 5.22 3.28 16.86
C PRO A 39 5.40 3.15 18.38
N ARG A 40 4.42 2.59 19.08
CA ARG A 40 4.50 2.32 20.54
C ARG A 40 4.83 0.86 20.87
N CYS A 41 3.91 -0.06 20.61
CA CYS A 41 4.10 -1.48 20.92
C CYS A 41 4.23 -2.40 19.70
N GLY A 42 4.06 -1.86 18.48
CA GLY A 42 4.29 -2.59 17.22
C GLY A 42 3.29 -3.71 16.86
N ARG A 43 2.38 -4.12 17.77
CA ARG A 43 1.44 -5.24 17.55
C ARG A 43 0.59 -5.13 16.27
N CYS A 44 0.27 -3.91 15.86
CA CYS A 44 -0.51 -3.62 14.67
C CYS A 44 0.31 -3.61 13.36
N ALA A 45 1.64 -3.75 13.41
CA ALA A 45 2.50 -3.64 12.23
C ALA A 45 2.15 -4.64 11.13
N THR A 46 1.84 -5.90 11.48
CA THR A 46 1.45 -6.92 10.49
C THR A 46 0.12 -6.59 9.82
N THR A 47 -0.86 -6.06 10.57
CA THR A 47 -2.14 -5.62 10.01
C THR A 47 -1.95 -4.41 9.08
N ILE A 48 -1.11 -3.45 9.47
CA ILE A 48 -0.75 -2.30 8.61
C ILE A 48 -0.12 -2.81 7.30
N ARG A 49 0.82 -3.76 7.35
CA ARG A 49 1.41 -4.36 6.13
C ARG A 49 0.36 -5.03 5.23
N LYS A 50 -0.60 -5.75 5.81
CA LYS A 50 -1.68 -6.38 5.03
C LYS A 50 -2.51 -5.34 4.29
N ILE A 51 -2.85 -4.22 4.95
CA ILE A 51 -3.59 -3.12 4.33
C ILE A 51 -2.76 -2.50 3.19
N MET A 52 -1.48 -2.22 3.43
CA MET A 52 -0.58 -1.68 2.40
C MET A 52 -0.51 -2.59 1.17
N ASN A 53 -0.32 -3.90 1.37
CA ASN A 53 -0.22 -4.87 0.28
C ASN A 53 -1.52 -4.96 -0.52
N ALA A 54 -2.67 -4.93 0.17
CA ALA A 54 -3.98 -4.88 -0.50
C ALA A 54 -4.11 -3.63 -1.38
N SER A 55 -3.73 -2.45 -0.86
CA SER A 55 -3.78 -1.20 -1.62
C SER A 55 -2.83 -1.17 -2.82
N PHE A 56 -1.66 -1.78 -2.74
CA PHE A 56 -0.77 -1.91 -3.91
C PHE A 56 -1.31 -2.88 -4.96
N ALA A 57 -1.99 -3.96 -4.54
CA ALA A 57 -2.63 -4.89 -5.45
C ALA A 57 -3.82 -4.24 -6.17
N GLU A 58 -4.66 -3.48 -5.45
CA GLU A 58 -5.76 -2.68 -6.02
C GLU A 58 -5.24 -1.69 -7.06
N ALA A 59 -4.18 -0.93 -6.73
CA ALA A 59 -3.58 0.03 -7.67
C ALA A 59 -2.98 -0.64 -8.94
N SER A 60 -2.56 -1.91 -8.84
CA SER A 60 -2.05 -2.67 -9.99
C SER A 60 -3.17 -3.26 -10.84
N ALA A 61 -4.35 -3.51 -10.25
CA ALA A 61 -5.54 -3.97 -10.95
C ALA A 61 -6.20 -2.85 -11.78
N ASP A 62 -6.21 -1.60 -11.29
CA ASP A 62 -6.68 -0.45 -12.07
C ASP A 62 -5.80 -0.19 -13.32
N ALA A 63 -4.53 -0.59 -13.31
CA ALA A 63 -3.63 -0.43 -14.44
C ALA A 63 -3.89 -1.40 -15.61
N VAL A 64 -4.66 -2.49 -15.40
CA VAL A 64 -4.95 -3.50 -16.45
C VAL A 64 -6.24 -3.24 -17.25
N GLU A 65 -7.12 -2.33 -16.82
CA GLU A 65 -8.28 -1.92 -17.64
C GLU A 65 -7.92 -0.97 -18.81
N GLY A 66 -6.63 -0.62 -18.96
CA GLY A 66 -6.10 0.14 -20.11
C GLY A 66 -5.37 -0.70 -21.16
N CYS A 67 -5.36 -2.04 -21.07
CA CYS A 67 -4.66 -2.89 -22.04
C CYS A 67 -5.63 -3.53 -23.04
N THR A 68 -6.35 -2.72 -23.80
CA THR A 68 -7.24 -3.16 -24.90
C THR A 68 -6.79 -2.62 -26.25
N THR A 69 -5.53 -2.80 -26.64
CA THR A 69 -5.23 -2.85 -28.08
C THR A 69 -4.03 -3.75 -28.35
N ALA A 70 -4.29 -4.78 -29.15
CA ALA A 70 -3.38 -5.76 -29.74
C ALA A 70 -1.87 -5.40 -29.67
N CYS A 71 -1.13 -6.04 -28.78
CA CYS A 71 0.33 -6.07 -28.88
C CYS A 71 0.81 -7.51 -29.00
N ALA A 72 1.10 -7.93 -30.23
CA ALA A 72 1.83 -9.15 -30.54
C ALA A 72 3.36 -8.99 -30.37
N ALA A 73 3.83 -8.00 -29.60
CA ALA A 73 5.25 -7.77 -29.36
C ALA A 73 5.52 -7.47 -27.87
N THR A 74 6.07 -8.47 -27.19
CA THR A 74 6.95 -8.39 -26.01
C THR A 74 6.66 -7.25 -25.02
N CYS A 75 5.76 -7.49 -24.06
CA CYS A 75 5.62 -6.63 -22.89
C CYS A 75 6.87 -6.73 -22.00
N LEU A 76 7.81 -5.78 -22.18
CA LEU A 76 8.98 -5.57 -21.32
C LEU A 76 8.64 -4.78 -20.03
N HIS A 77 7.50 -5.07 -19.39
CA HIS A 77 7.31 -4.64 -17.99
C HIS A 77 7.91 -5.70 -17.06
N GLN A 78 9.23 -5.86 -17.16
CA GLN A 78 10.06 -6.49 -16.15
C GLN A 78 10.56 -5.41 -15.20
N ALA A 79 10.14 -5.49 -13.94
CA ALA A 79 10.95 -4.97 -12.85
C ALA A 79 10.99 -6.00 -11.72
N LYS A 80 11.60 -7.15 -12.04
CA LYS A 80 12.58 -7.86 -11.21
C LYS A 80 12.74 -7.32 -9.78
N VAL A 81 12.19 -8.03 -8.80
CA VAL A 81 12.78 -8.17 -7.46
C VAL A 81 12.67 -9.63 -7.04
N ALA A 82 13.80 -10.33 -7.23
CA ALA A 82 14.16 -11.69 -6.82
C ALA A 82 13.38 -12.87 -7.41
#